data_AF-A0A8T5G0F6-F1
#
_entry.id   AF-A0A8T5G0F6-F1
#
_cell.length_a   1.000
_cell.length_b   1.000
_cell.length_c   1.000
_cell.angle_alpha   90.00
_cell.angle_beta   90.00
_cell.angle_gamma   90.00
#
_symmetry.space_group_name_H-M   'P 1'
#
loop_
_entity.id
_entity.type
_entity.pdbx_description
1 polymer ?
#
loop_
_entity_poly.entity_id
_entity_poly.type
_entity_poly.pdbx_seq_one_letter_code
_entity_poly.pdbx_strand_id
1 'polypeptide(L)'
;MEKIKKYLRKKADIKSIDMNEIKQYSKILSSKLITQDIDLIIGLKTGGYIPSILISKKLNKPLKFINIGRDKKRFFGIEVEKNIFLNNIYMQLFRKSQKPNIRSFNDDGIEGKRILLIDDDALSGLTLELAKDFLIKKGAKTVITACLIIYDDSYQSDFYAYKTKRSKILFFSFNKMKFPWAKTSKYYNNYLKEFNKYEVSYQNNKLERNYYDLDYTLSNTNSTFDFIFGYLKLNKKVRYYYNQFLKKVLSLFFFIPFRIRRKILINSQFKGLKKIDLLDYYNSTYKNLFLNNLTKLGNKILKKNNSKSILLTGCTEIPATEISKIFKFKKVISTTFNYKNGKILSIKDDTYGNLKLNFVKKEKDIKYRYYNDDSFSEDKLKNVMDEIIIVK
;
A
#
# COMPACT_ATOMS: atom_id res chain seq x y z
N MET A 1 -50.13 1.28 -26.20
CA MET A 1 -48.69 1.42 -25.89
C MET A 1 -48.38 2.56 -24.90
N GLU A 2 -48.86 3.80 -25.12
CA GLU A 2 -48.59 4.91 -24.18
C GLU A 2 -49.18 4.73 -22.78
N LYS A 3 -50.41 4.21 -22.65
CA LYS A 3 -51.02 3.90 -21.34
C LYS A 3 -50.18 2.89 -20.53
N ILE A 4 -49.60 1.89 -21.21
CA ILE A 4 -48.68 0.91 -20.60
C ILE A 4 -47.36 1.58 -20.20
N LYS A 5 -46.78 2.43 -21.05
CA LYS A 5 -45.57 3.22 -20.71
C LYS A 5 -45.81 4.15 -19.52
N LYS A 6 -46.96 4.82 -19.45
CA LYS A 6 -47.36 5.70 -18.35
C LYS A 6 -47.60 4.89 -17.06
N TYR A 7 -48.25 3.73 -17.15
CA TYR A 7 -48.45 2.80 -16.04
C TYR A 7 -47.12 2.26 -15.49
N LEU A 8 -46.21 1.81 -16.37
CA LEU A 8 -44.88 1.34 -16.00
C LEU A 8 -44.01 2.46 -15.41
N ARG A 9 -44.07 3.69 -15.95
CA ARG A 9 -43.36 4.86 -15.38
C ARG A 9 -43.89 5.24 -13.99
N LYS A 10 -45.19 5.14 -13.75
CA LYS A 10 -45.82 5.49 -12.47
C LYS A 10 -45.55 4.44 -11.37
N LYS A 11 -45.32 3.16 -11.73
CA LYS A 11 -44.94 2.07 -10.80
C LYS A 11 -43.43 1.87 -10.64
N ALA A 12 -42.63 2.27 -11.63
CA ALA A 12 -41.17 2.24 -11.58
C ALA A 12 -40.63 3.52 -10.93
N ASP A 13 -41.09 3.83 -9.71
CA ASP A 13 -40.42 4.85 -8.90
C ASP A 13 -39.09 4.24 -8.43
N ILE A 14 -38.08 4.36 -9.28
CA ILE A 14 -36.78 3.73 -9.06
C ILE A 14 -36.10 4.49 -7.94
N LYS A 15 -36.18 3.94 -6.72
CA LYS A 15 -35.48 4.47 -5.56
C LYS A 15 -33.99 4.61 -5.89
N SER A 16 -33.55 5.86 -5.95
CA SER A 16 -32.15 6.21 -6.16
C SER A 16 -31.53 6.50 -4.81
N ILE A 17 -30.34 5.96 -4.58
CA ILE A 17 -29.60 6.14 -3.33
C ILE A 17 -28.64 7.30 -3.53
N ASP A 18 -28.53 8.18 -2.54
CA ASP A 18 -27.56 9.29 -2.56
C ASP A 18 -26.24 8.95 -1.84
N MET A 19 -25.26 9.86 -1.88
CA MET A 19 -23.97 9.64 -1.23
C MET A 19 -24.04 9.60 0.30
N ASN A 20 -25.06 10.20 0.93
CA ASN A 20 -25.24 10.18 2.37
C ASN A 20 -25.74 8.81 2.85
N GLU A 21 -26.69 8.24 2.13
CA GLU A 21 -27.13 6.85 2.34
C GLU A 21 -25.96 5.87 2.14
N ILE A 22 -25.11 6.05 1.12
CA ILE A 22 -23.89 5.22 0.94
C ILE A 22 -22.95 5.33 2.15
N LYS A 23 -22.72 6.54 2.67
CA LYS A 23 -21.91 6.76 3.88
C LYS A 23 -22.52 6.08 5.10
N GLN A 24 -23.85 6.18 5.27
CA GLN A 24 -24.58 5.55 6.36
C GLN A 24 -24.51 4.02 6.28
N TYR A 25 -24.77 3.42 5.11
CA TYR A 25 -24.68 1.98 4.91
C TYR A 25 -23.25 1.47 5.12
N SER A 26 -22.24 2.20 4.64
CA SER A 26 -20.84 1.87 4.90
C SER A 26 -20.50 1.90 6.39
N LYS A 27 -21.05 2.86 7.14
CA LYS A 27 -20.89 2.96 8.60
C LYS A 27 -21.53 1.76 9.31
N ILE A 28 -22.77 1.42 8.98
CA ILE A 28 -23.49 0.26 9.54
C ILE A 28 -22.71 -1.03 9.27
N LEU A 29 -22.27 -1.22 8.03
CA LEU A 29 -21.52 -2.41 7.63
C LEU A 29 -20.18 -2.49 8.37
N SER A 30 -19.46 -1.37 8.49
CA SER A 30 -18.20 -1.32 9.25
C SER A 30 -18.40 -1.73 10.72
N SER A 31 -19.48 -1.30 11.36
CA SER A 31 -19.79 -1.69 12.74
C SER A 31 -20.01 -3.20 12.89
N LYS A 32 -20.64 -3.86 11.90
CA LYS A 32 -20.81 -5.32 11.90
C LYS A 32 -19.50 -6.08 11.69
N LEU A 33 -18.54 -5.45 11.03
CA LEU A 33 -17.25 -6.05 10.66
C LEU A 33 -16.14 -5.81 11.70
N ILE A 34 -16.36 -4.99 12.73
CA ILE A 34 -15.31 -4.56 13.65
C ILE A 34 -14.69 -5.71 14.46
N THR A 35 -15.48 -6.74 14.75
CA THR A 35 -15.04 -7.95 15.48
C THR A 35 -14.43 -9.00 14.57
N GLN A 36 -14.48 -8.81 13.25
CA GLN A 36 -13.95 -9.77 12.29
C GLN A 36 -12.45 -9.59 12.14
N ASP A 37 -11.73 -10.70 12.18
CA ASP A 37 -10.29 -10.66 12.05
C ASP A 37 -9.88 -10.60 10.57
N ILE A 38 -9.83 -9.36 10.06
CA ILE A 38 -9.57 -9.02 8.66
C ILE A 38 -8.16 -8.46 8.54
N ASP A 39 -7.38 -8.99 7.60
CA ASP A 39 -6.02 -8.51 7.32
C ASP A 39 -5.99 -7.54 6.12
N LEU A 40 -6.87 -7.73 5.15
CA LEU A 40 -6.90 -7.00 3.89
C LEU A 40 -8.34 -6.84 3.38
N ILE A 41 -8.67 -5.65 2.88
CA ILE A 41 -9.94 -5.40 2.19
C ILE A 41 -9.70 -5.36 0.68
N ILE A 42 -10.60 -5.98 -0.06
CA ILE A 42 -10.60 -5.96 -1.52
C ILE A 42 -11.95 -5.48 -2.01
N GLY A 43 -11.97 -4.35 -2.71
CA GLY A 43 -13.18 -3.85 -3.37
C GLY A 43 -13.33 -4.36 -4.79
N LEU A 44 -14.56 -4.61 -5.22
CA LEU A 44 -14.88 -4.89 -6.61
C LEU A 44 -15.14 -3.58 -7.37
N LYS A 45 -14.41 -3.37 -8.47
CA LYS A 45 -14.68 -2.23 -9.35
C LYS A 45 -15.81 -2.56 -10.33
N THR A 46 -16.69 -1.60 -10.63
CA THR A 46 -16.72 -0.21 -10.12
C THR A 46 -17.60 0.00 -8.90
N GLY A 47 -18.60 -0.86 -8.67
CA GLY A 47 -19.65 -0.67 -7.66
C GLY A 47 -19.13 -0.58 -6.22
N GLY A 48 -18.37 -1.59 -5.81
CA GLY A 48 -17.69 -1.65 -4.51
C GLY A 48 -16.59 -0.60 -4.28
N TYR A 49 -16.26 0.29 -5.23
CA TYR A 49 -15.11 1.20 -5.11
C TYR A 49 -15.21 2.14 -3.90
N ILE A 50 -16.26 2.98 -3.87
CA ILE A 50 -16.48 3.95 -2.78
C ILE A 50 -16.76 3.26 -1.44
N PRO A 51 -17.65 2.25 -1.35
CA PRO A 51 -17.90 1.53 -0.09
C PRO A 51 -16.61 0.98 0.52
N SER A 52 -15.73 0.40 -0.29
CA SER A 52 -14.48 -0.18 0.19
C SER A 52 -13.52 0.85 0.77
N ILE A 53 -13.43 2.05 0.17
CA ILE A 53 -12.61 3.15 0.70
C ILE A 53 -13.12 3.58 2.08
N LEU A 54 -14.43 3.75 2.21
CA LEU A 54 -15.05 4.18 3.47
C LEU A 54 -14.84 3.14 4.57
N ILE A 55 -15.09 1.87 4.27
CA ILE A 55 -14.96 0.76 5.21
C ILE A 55 -13.49 0.53 5.59
N SER A 56 -12.57 0.59 4.63
CA SER A 56 -11.13 0.48 4.89
C SER A 56 -10.60 1.55 5.84
N LYS A 57 -11.01 2.81 5.64
CA LYS A 57 -10.67 3.89 6.56
C LYS A 57 -11.22 3.64 7.96
N LYS A 58 -12.47 3.19 8.07
CA LYS A 58 -13.12 2.96 9.36
C LYS A 58 -12.50 1.79 10.14
N LEU A 59 -12.13 0.72 9.46
CA LEU A 59 -11.50 -0.46 10.06
C LEU A 59 -9.97 -0.34 10.16
N ASN A 60 -9.39 0.73 9.61
CA ASN A 60 -7.94 0.92 9.48
C ASN A 60 -7.23 -0.29 8.87
N LYS A 61 -7.79 -0.84 7.79
CA LYS A 61 -7.23 -2.01 7.09
C LYS A 61 -6.70 -1.63 5.71
N PRO A 62 -5.62 -2.28 5.23
CA PRO A 62 -5.15 -2.13 3.86
C PRO A 62 -6.27 -2.40 2.84
N LEU A 63 -6.21 -1.74 1.68
CA LEU A 63 -7.22 -1.83 0.64
C LEU A 63 -6.58 -2.09 -0.73
N LYS A 64 -7.15 -3.03 -1.48
CA LYS A 64 -6.90 -3.28 -2.89
C LYS A 64 -8.21 -3.32 -3.68
N PHE A 65 -8.11 -3.37 -5.01
CA PHE A 65 -9.27 -3.46 -5.90
C PHE A 65 -9.06 -4.52 -6.97
N ILE A 66 -10.09 -5.33 -7.22
CA ILE A 66 -10.19 -6.20 -8.39
C ILE A 66 -11.09 -5.52 -9.42
N ASN A 67 -10.67 -5.50 -10.68
CA ASN A 67 -11.53 -5.08 -11.79
C ASN A 67 -12.16 -6.32 -12.44
N ILE A 68 -13.48 -6.44 -12.37
CA ILE A 68 -14.23 -7.52 -13.01
C ILE A 68 -15.05 -6.97 -14.16
N GLY A 69 -14.88 -7.61 -15.31
CA GLY A 69 -15.61 -7.32 -16.52
C GLY A 69 -16.62 -8.39 -16.87
N ARG A 70 -17.41 -8.08 -17.88
CA ARG A 70 -18.06 -9.08 -18.73
C ARG A 70 -17.73 -8.72 -20.17
N ASP A 71 -17.47 -9.74 -20.97
CA ASP A 71 -17.28 -9.54 -22.40
C ASP A 71 -18.62 -9.21 -23.03
N LYS A 72 -18.73 -8.01 -23.60
CA LYS A 72 -19.94 -7.57 -24.30
C LYS A 72 -20.05 -8.41 -25.58
N LYS A 73 -20.90 -9.43 -25.61
CA LYS A 73 -21.30 -10.03 -26.89
C LYS A 73 -22.18 -9.03 -27.64
N ARG A 74 -21.78 -8.67 -28.87
CA ARG A 74 -22.66 -8.04 -29.86
C ARG A 74 -23.59 -9.14 -30.38
N PHE A 75 -24.90 -8.95 -30.25
CA PHE A 75 -25.90 -9.84 -30.84
C PHE A 75 -26.51 -9.12 -32.04
N PHE A 76 -26.47 -9.73 -33.24
CA PHE A 76 -27.05 -9.23 -34.49
C PHE A 76 -26.59 -7.86 -35.00
N GLY A 77 -25.39 -7.38 -34.68
CA GLY A 77 -24.91 -6.09 -35.19
C GLY A 77 -25.73 -4.86 -34.75
N ILE A 78 -26.74 -5.05 -33.89
CA ILE A 78 -27.57 -3.97 -33.36
C ILE A 78 -26.86 -3.36 -32.17
N GLU A 79 -26.50 -2.09 -32.31
CA GLU A 79 -26.01 -1.27 -31.22
C GLU A 79 -27.20 -0.94 -30.30
N VAL A 80 -27.50 -1.86 -29.36
CA VAL A 80 -28.63 -1.76 -28.40
C VAL A 80 -28.50 -0.52 -27.48
N GLU A 81 -27.42 0.25 -27.59
CA GLU A 81 -27.11 1.40 -26.74
C GLU A 81 -28.12 2.56 -26.89
N LYS A 82 -28.78 2.71 -28.05
CA LYS A 82 -29.69 3.85 -28.29
C LYS A 82 -31.09 3.66 -27.69
N ASN A 83 -31.51 2.44 -27.36
CA ASN A 83 -32.84 2.20 -26.82
C ASN A 83 -32.75 1.58 -25.41
N ILE A 84 -32.84 2.44 -24.39
CA ILE A 84 -32.79 2.08 -22.95
C ILE A 84 -33.74 0.93 -22.62
N PHE A 85 -34.91 0.88 -23.24
CA PHE A 85 -35.88 -0.18 -23.02
C PHE A 85 -35.36 -1.53 -23.52
N LEU A 86 -34.96 -1.62 -24.80
CA LEU A 86 -34.40 -2.86 -25.37
C LEU A 86 -33.10 -3.28 -24.68
N ASN A 87 -32.26 -2.34 -24.28
CA ASN A 87 -31.03 -2.62 -23.53
C ASN A 87 -31.34 -3.25 -22.16
N ASN A 88 -32.37 -2.76 -21.46
CA ASN A 88 -32.79 -3.34 -20.18
C ASN A 88 -33.40 -4.74 -20.32
N ILE A 89 -34.09 -5.02 -21.43
CA ILE A 89 -34.59 -6.36 -21.77
C ILE A 89 -33.41 -7.29 -22.09
N TYR A 90 -32.54 -6.88 -23.00
CA TYR A 90 -31.34 -7.63 -23.42
C TYR A 90 -30.44 -7.95 -22.22
N MET A 91 -30.14 -6.95 -21.40
CA MET A 91 -29.31 -7.13 -20.21
C MET A 91 -30.00 -7.99 -19.14
N GLN A 92 -31.31 -8.22 -19.15
CA GLN A 92 -31.93 -9.14 -18.19
C GLN A 92 -31.96 -10.58 -18.72
N LEU A 93 -32.27 -10.76 -20.01
CA LEU A 93 -32.35 -12.09 -20.63
C LEU A 93 -30.97 -12.70 -20.86
N PHE A 94 -29.99 -11.90 -21.29
CA PHE A 94 -28.67 -12.37 -21.73
C PHE A 94 -27.52 -12.02 -20.78
N ARG A 95 -27.76 -11.34 -19.65
CA ARG A 95 -26.69 -11.16 -18.63
C ARG A 95 -26.26 -12.48 -18.03
N LYS A 96 -27.19 -13.43 -17.85
CA LYS A 96 -26.87 -14.74 -17.26
C LYS A 96 -25.95 -15.57 -18.17
N SER A 97 -26.01 -15.38 -19.49
CA SER A 97 -25.17 -16.09 -20.45
C SER A 97 -23.77 -15.49 -20.62
N GLN A 98 -23.48 -14.32 -20.02
CA GLN A 98 -22.16 -13.69 -20.06
C GLN A 98 -21.40 -13.97 -18.76
N LYS A 99 -20.38 -14.83 -18.85
CA LYS A 99 -19.51 -15.14 -17.71
C LYS A 99 -18.66 -13.91 -17.33
N PRO A 100 -18.61 -13.51 -16.04
CA PRO A 100 -17.67 -12.50 -15.60
C PRO A 100 -16.22 -12.98 -15.75
N ASN A 101 -15.30 -12.04 -15.98
CA ASN A 101 -13.87 -12.29 -16.05
C ASN A 101 -13.08 -11.23 -15.25
N ILE A 102 -11.96 -11.64 -14.67
CA ILE A 102 -11.05 -10.71 -13.99
C ILE A 102 -10.26 -9.98 -15.07
N ARG A 103 -10.43 -8.66 -15.16
CA ARG A 103 -9.72 -7.81 -16.12
C ARG A 103 -8.35 -7.39 -15.62
N SER A 104 -8.26 -7.04 -14.34
CA SER A 104 -6.99 -6.65 -13.74
C SER A 104 -7.03 -6.77 -12.22
N PHE A 105 -5.89 -7.19 -11.68
CA PHE A 105 -5.63 -7.26 -10.25
C PHE A 105 -4.14 -7.44 -9.97
N ASN A 106 -3.63 -6.81 -8.91
CA ASN A 106 -2.28 -7.08 -8.38
C ASN A 106 -2.44 -8.02 -7.16
N ASP A 107 -1.85 -9.21 -7.26
CA ASP A 107 -1.98 -10.29 -6.28
C ASP A 107 -0.93 -10.28 -5.15
N ASP A 108 0.02 -9.33 -5.15
CA ASP A 108 1.11 -9.27 -4.17
C ASP A 108 0.61 -9.20 -2.71
N GLY A 109 1.10 -10.08 -1.84
CA GLY A 109 0.80 -10.00 -0.40
C GLY A 109 -0.61 -10.44 0.01
N ILE A 110 -1.26 -11.27 -0.82
CA ILE A 110 -2.53 -11.93 -0.52
C ILE A 110 -2.36 -13.23 0.25
N GLU A 111 -1.24 -13.92 0.03
CA GLU A 111 -0.99 -15.22 0.61
C GLU A 111 -1.09 -15.20 2.15
N GLY A 112 -1.85 -16.16 2.68
CA GLY A 112 -2.12 -16.31 4.12
C GLY A 112 -3.05 -15.25 4.73
N LYS A 113 -3.57 -14.29 3.95
CA LYS A 113 -4.43 -13.21 4.46
C LYS A 113 -5.89 -13.61 4.58
N ARG A 114 -6.55 -13.07 5.62
CA ARG A 114 -8.01 -13.09 5.78
C ARG A 114 -8.59 -11.86 5.12
N ILE A 115 -9.39 -12.07 4.10
CA ILE A 115 -9.83 -11.03 3.18
C ILE A 115 -11.30 -10.72 3.39
N LEU A 116 -11.60 -9.42 3.42
CA LEU A 116 -12.95 -8.91 3.26
C LEU A 116 -13.14 -8.43 1.81
N LEU A 117 -14.01 -9.10 1.07
CA LEU A 117 -14.38 -8.76 -0.30
C LEU A 117 -15.66 -7.91 -0.30
N ILE A 118 -15.61 -6.72 -0.90
CA ILE A 118 -16.69 -5.74 -0.83
C ILE A 118 -17.22 -5.39 -2.23
N ASP A 119 -18.55 -5.40 -2.38
CA ASP A 119 -19.26 -4.81 -3.54
C ASP A 119 -20.39 -3.87 -3.09
N ASP A 120 -21.03 -3.18 -4.03
CA ASP A 120 -22.20 -2.36 -3.73
C ASP A 120 -23.45 -3.19 -3.48
N ASP A 121 -23.76 -4.11 -4.39
CA ASP A 121 -24.83 -5.09 -4.22
C ASP A 121 -24.54 -6.43 -4.90
N ALA A 122 -25.30 -7.44 -4.51
CA ALA A 122 -25.21 -8.78 -5.09
C ALA A 122 -26.57 -9.26 -5.54
N LEU A 123 -26.78 -9.32 -6.87
CA LEU A 123 -27.99 -9.93 -7.43
C LEU A 123 -27.79 -11.44 -7.65
N SER A 124 -26.95 -11.80 -8.62
CA SER A 124 -26.72 -13.21 -8.97
C SER A 124 -25.55 -13.87 -8.23
N GLY A 125 -24.74 -13.10 -7.50
CA GLY A 125 -23.53 -13.64 -6.82
C GLY A 125 -22.31 -13.86 -7.73
N LEU A 126 -22.52 -14.19 -9.01
CA LEU A 126 -21.44 -14.56 -9.97
C LEU A 126 -20.15 -13.72 -9.92
N THR A 127 -20.25 -12.40 -9.71
CA THR A 127 -19.07 -11.51 -9.63
C THR A 127 -18.30 -11.73 -8.32
N LEU A 128 -19.02 -11.82 -7.19
CA LEU A 128 -18.44 -12.09 -5.88
C LEU A 128 -17.84 -13.50 -5.81
N GLU A 129 -18.56 -14.49 -6.33
CA GLU A 129 -18.09 -15.88 -6.38
C GLU A 129 -16.79 -16.00 -7.19
N LEU A 130 -16.75 -15.42 -8.40
CA LEU A 130 -15.54 -15.40 -9.22
C LEU A 130 -14.35 -14.77 -8.47
N ALA A 131 -14.56 -13.63 -7.82
CA ALA A 131 -13.53 -12.95 -7.06
C ALA A 131 -13.07 -13.77 -5.85
N LYS A 132 -14.01 -14.35 -5.11
CA LYS A 132 -13.76 -15.19 -3.95
C LYS A 132 -12.92 -16.40 -4.32
N ASP A 133 -13.32 -17.13 -5.35
CA ASP A 133 -12.61 -18.32 -5.85
C ASP A 133 -11.21 -17.98 -6.33
N PHE A 134 -11.08 -16.87 -7.07
CA PHE A 134 -9.78 -16.39 -7.54
C PHE A 134 -8.84 -16.05 -6.39
N LEU A 135 -9.32 -15.35 -5.35
CA LEU A 135 -8.52 -14.97 -4.20
C LEU A 135 -8.08 -16.18 -3.37
N ILE A 136 -8.97 -17.16 -3.17
CA ILE A 136 -8.64 -18.43 -2.51
C ILE A 136 -7.56 -19.17 -3.29
N LYS A 137 -7.70 -19.28 -4.63
CA LYS A 137 -6.67 -19.89 -5.50
C LYS A 137 -5.32 -19.18 -5.45
N LYS A 138 -5.30 -17.90 -5.10
CA LYS A 138 -4.07 -17.10 -4.89
C LYS A 138 -3.50 -17.20 -3.47
N GLY A 139 -4.00 -18.12 -2.65
CA GLY A 139 -3.45 -18.41 -1.33
C GLY A 139 -4.04 -17.58 -0.19
N ALA A 140 -5.16 -16.89 -0.39
CA ALA A 140 -5.86 -16.26 0.72
C ALA A 140 -6.30 -17.32 1.75
N LYS A 141 -6.14 -17.02 3.05
CA LYS A 141 -6.51 -17.95 4.14
C LYS A 141 -8.02 -18.08 4.26
N THR A 142 -8.73 -16.96 4.23
CA THR A 142 -10.20 -16.91 4.19
C THR A 142 -10.65 -15.71 3.37
N VAL A 143 -11.85 -15.81 2.80
CA VAL A 143 -12.49 -14.70 2.09
C VAL A 143 -13.95 -14.62 2.53
N ILE A 144 -14.29 -13.55 3.25
CA ILE A 144 -15.67 -13.19 3.60
C ILE A 144 -16.16 -12.07 2.69
N THR A 145 -17.45 -12.07 2.40
CA THR A 145 -18.11 -11.18 1.44
C THR A 145 -19.01 -10.16 2.15
N ALA A 146 -19.03 -8.94 1.66
CA ALA A 146 -19.88 -7.90 2.19
C ALA A 146 -20.45 -7.00 1.08
N CYS A 147 -21.74 -6.70 1.18
CA CYS A 147 -22.42 -5.78 0.27
C CYS A 147 -23.08 -4.65 1.06
N LEU A 148 -23.23 -3.47 0.46
CA LEU A 148 -24.08 -2.45 1.09
C LEU A 148 -25.53 -2.91 1.14
N ILE A 149 -26.03 -3.43 0.02
CA ILE A 149 -27.41 -3.85 -0.15
C ILE A 149 -27.49 -5.28 -0.66
N ILE A 150 -28.40 -6.04 -0.08
CA ILE A 150 -28.85 -7.34 -0.60
C ILE A 150 -30.36 -7.34 -0.78
N TYR A 151 -30.86 -8.24 -1.62
CA TYR A 151 -32.29 -8.43 -1.83
C TYR A 151 -32.75 -9.77 -1.24
N ASP A 152 -34.02 -9.86 -0.85
CA ASP A 152 -34.58 -11.10 -0.28
C ASP A 152 -34.44 -12.31 -1.22
N ASP A 153 -34.50 -12.07 -2.53
CA ASP A 153 -34.46 -13.10 -3.58
C ASP A 153 -33.12 -13.15 -4.34
N SER A 154 -32.04 -12.64 -3.75
CA SER A 154 -30.71 -12.56 -4.38
C SER A 154 -29.64 -13.38 -3.66
N TYR A 155 -28.43 -13.40 -4.23
CA TYR A 155 -27.25 -13.85 -3.50
C TYR A 155 -27.15 -13.15 -2.14
N GLN A 156 -26.87 -13.94 -1.09
CA GLN A 156 -26.72 -13.45 0.28
C GLN A 156 -25.23 -13.39 0.60
N SER A 157 -24.67 -12.18 0.71
CA SER A 157 -23.31 -11.98 1.21
C SER A 157 -23.23 -12.25 2.71
N ASP A 158 -22.04 -12.61 3.20
CA ASP A 158 -21.82 -12.94 4.62
C ASP A 158 -22.19 -11.76 5.53
N PHE A 159 -21.93 -10.53 5.08
CA PHE A 159 -22.35 -9.31 5.74
C PHE A 159 -23.09 -8.37 4.80
N TYR A 160 -24.03 -7.61 5.34
CA TYR A 160 -24.71 -6.55 4.60
C TYR A 160 -25.17 -5.40 5.49
N ALA A 161 -25.30 -4.20 4.92
CA ALA A 161 -25.82 -3.04 5.67
C ALA A 161 -27.34 -3.05 5.69
N TYR A 162 -27.96 -3.21 4.52
CA TYR A 162 -29.40 -3.10 4.31
C TYR A 162 -29.94 -4.24 3.45
N LYS A 163 -31.11 -4.77 3.83
CA LYS A 163 -31.81 -5.84 3.10
C LYS A 163 -33.17 -5.32 2.66
N THR A 164 -33.56 -5.59 1.41
CA THR A 164 -34.80 -5.06 0.83
C THR A 164 -35.45 -6.02 -0.16
N LYS A 165 -36.71 -5.75 -0.51
CA LYS A 165 -37.44 -6.50 -1.53
C LYS A 165 -37.24 -5.87 -2.90
N ARG A 166 -37.06 -6.71 -3.91
CA ARG A 166 -37.10 -6.27 -5.31
C ARG A 166 -38.52 -6.40 -5.85
N SER A 167 -39.05 -5.34 -6.46
CA SER A 167 -40.30 -5.47 -7.23
C SER A 167 -40.04 -6.17 -8.55
N LYS A 168 -40.70 -7.31 -8.76
CA LYS A 168 -40.75 -8.04 -10.03
C LYS A 168 -42.09 -7.75 -10.70
N ILE A 169 -42.08 -7.20 -11.92
CA ILE A 169 -43.29 -7.13 -12.76
C ILE A 169 -42.97 -7.81 -14.08
N LEU A 170 -43.73 -8.86 -14.43
CA LEU A 170 -43.67 -9.59 -15.71
C LEU A 170 -42.24 -9.77 -16.26
N PHE A 171 -41.38 -10.51 -15.54
CA PHE A 171 -39.98 -10.81 -15.92
C PHE A 171 -38.98 -9.63 -15.87
N PHE A 172 -39.45 -8.41 -15.57
CA PHE A 172 -38.60 -7.24 -15.48
C PHE A 172 -38.39 -6.78 -14.04
N SER A 173 -37.13 -6.66 -13.65
CA SER A 173 -36.69 -6.02 -12.42
C SER A 173 -36.65 -4.51 -12.60
N PHE A 174 -37.78 -3.84 -12.38
CA PHE A 174 -37.86 -2.39 -12.50
C PHE A 174 -37.35 -1.64 -11.27
N ASN A 175 -37.24 -2.28 -10.11
CA ASN A 175 -36.88 -1.61 -8.85
C ASN A 175 -35.54 -2.10 -8.27
N LYS A 176 -34.49 -2.21 -9.10
CA LYS A 176 -33.11 -2.24 -8.55
C LYS A 176 -32.81 -0.85 -8.00
N MET A 177 -32.29 -0.74 -6.78
CA MET A 177 -31.87 0.56 -6.27
C MET A 177 -30.80 1.15 -7.20
N LYS A 178 -30.96 2.41 -7.59
CA LYS A 178 -30.00 3.11 -8.43
C LYS A 178 -28.95 3.78 -7.58
N PHE A 179 -27.74 3.24 -7.61
CA PHE A 179 -26.60 3.83 -6.92
C PHE A 179 -26.15 5.17 -7.55
N PRO A 180 -25.47 6.04 -6.79
CA PRO A 180 -25.01 7.33 -7.28
C PRO A 180 -24.10 7.22 -8.52
N TRP A 181 -23.26 6.19 -8.61
CA TRP A 181 -22.34 5.98 -9.75
C TRP A 181 -23.00 5.44 -11.02
N ALA A 182 -24.30 5.11 -11.00
CA ALA A 182 -25.00 4.76 -12.22
C ALA A 182 -25.32 6.03 -13.03
N LYS A 183 -24.93 6.09 -14.31
CA LYS A 183 -25.21 7.24 -15.21
C LYS A 183 -26.69 7.64 -15.26
N THR A 184 -27.59 6.68 -15.04
CA THR A 184 -29.05 6.90 -15.02
C THR A 184 -29.60 7.32 -13.66
N SER A 185 -28.75 7.56 -12.66
CA SER A 185 -29.11 8.03 -11.33
C SER A 185 -29.21 9.55 -11.31
N LYS A 186 -30.23 10.08 -10.64
CA LYS A 186 -30.37 11.54 -10.43
C LYS A 186 -29.22 12.14 -9.61
N TYR A 187 -28.46 11.31 -8.89
CA TYR A 187 -27.32 11.73 -8.07
C TYR A 187 -25.97 11.61 -8.77
N TYR A 188 -25.92 11.22 -10.05
CA TYR A 188 -24.67 10.96 -10.77
C TYR A 188 -23.71 12.15 -10.83
N ASN A 189 -24.23 13.36 -11.10
CA ASN A 189 -23.39 14.56 -11.15
C ASN A 189 -22.81 14.93 -9.79
N ASN A 190 -23.58 14.78 -8.71
CA ASN A 190 -23.08 14.99 -7.35
C ASN A 190 -22.05 13.94 -6.96
N TYR A 191 -22.28 12.69 -7.35
CA TYR A 191 -21.31 11.61 -7.21
C TYR A 191 -19.98 11.95 -7.89
N LEU A 192 -19.97 12.45 -9.13
CA LEU A 192 -18.72 12.80 -9.83
C LEU A 192 -17.91 13.86 -9.06
N LYS A 193 -18.57 14.86 -8.47
CA LYS A 193 -17.92 15.88 -7.63
C LYS A 193 -17.30 15.27 -6.37
N GLU A 194 -17.97 14.29 -5.75
CA GLU A 194 -17.44 13.60 -4.57
C GLU A 194 -16.38 12.54 -4.91
N PHE A 195 -16.53 11.85 -6.05
CA PHE A 195 -15.65 10.76 -6.48
C PHE A 195 -14.20 11.21 -6.56
N ASN A 196 -13.94 12.38 -7.16
CA ASN A 196 -12.60 12.96 -7.23
C ASN A 196 -11.96 13.13 -5.84
N LYS A 197 -12.75 13.53 -4.82
CA LYS A 197 -12.24 13.66 -3.44
C LYS A 197 -11.83 12.29 -2.86
N TYR A 198 -12.62 11.26 -3.12
CA TYR A 198 -12.33 9.90 -2.66
C TYR A 198 -11.18 9.26 -3.42
N GLU A 199 -11.09 9.49 -4.72
CA GLU A 199 -9.99 9.00 -5.55
C GLU A 199 -8.68 9.66 -5.13
N VAL A 200 -8.63 10.99 -5.01
CA VAL A 200 -7.45 11.71 -4.49
C VAL A 200 -7.08 11.21 -3.10
N SER A 201 -8.07 11.04 -2.21
CA SER A 201 -7.80 10.53 -0.86
C SER A 201 -7.30 9.08 -0.83
N TYR A 202 -7.84 8.19 -1.66
CA TYR A 202 -7.37 6.81 -1.77
C TYR A 202 -5.97 6.75 -2.37
N GLN A 203 -5.70 7.51 -3.43
CA GLN A 203 -4.37 7.63 -4.01
C GLN A 203 -3.40 8.14 -2.95
N ASN A 204 -3.67 9.27 -2.28
CA ASN A 204 -2.81 9.79 -1.20
C ASN A 204 -2.53 8.75 -0.10
N ASN A 205 -3.53 7.96 0.31
CA ASN A 205 -3.36 6.91 1.33
C ASN A 205 -2.62 5.66 0.84
N LYS A 206 -2.76 5.29 -0.44
CA LYS A 206 -1.99 4.22 -1.10
C LYS A 206 -0.52 4.63 -1.24
N LEU A 207 -0.31 5.94 -1.40
CA LEU A 207 0.95 6.50 -1.83
C LEU A 207 1.89 6.94 -0.70
N GLU A 208 1.47 7.12 0.55
CA GLU A 208 2.41 7.54 1.62
C GLU A 208 3.25 6.36 2.16
N ARG A 209 4.44 6.15 1.59
CA ARG A 209 5.59 5.61 2.35
C ARG A 209 6.51 6.77 2.69
N ASN A 210 6.69 6.99 3.99
CA ASN A 210 7.61 8.01 4.48
C ASN A 210 9.01 7.40 4.54
N TYR A 211 9.92 7.93 3.72
CA TYR A 211 11.32 7.55 3.74
C TYR A 211 12.08 8.59 4.56
N TYR A 212 12.76 8.11 5.59
CA TYR A 212 13.56 8.94 6.45
C TYR A 212 15.02 8.63 6.15
N ASP A 213 15.70 9.55 5.46
CA ASP A 213 17.16 9.50 5.41
C ASP A 213 17.69 10.18 6.67
N LEU A 214 18.41 9.40 7.47
CA LEU A 214 18.93 9.86 8.75
C LEU A 214 20.46 9.96 8.73
N ASP A 215 21.07 9.91 7.56
CA ASP A 215 22.50 10.21 7.42
C ASP A 215 22.74 11.67 7.76
N TYR A 216 23.70 11.92 8.66
CA TYR A 216 24.05 13.23 9.23
C TYR A 216 23.00 13.85 10.16
N THR A 217 21.72 13.50 10.04
CA THR A 217 20.59 14.04 10.83
C THR A 217 20.56 13.60 12.29
N LEU A 218 21.22 12.50 12.65
CA LEU A 218 21.20 11.95 14.00
C LEU A 218 22.54 12.09 14.74
N SER A 219 23.56 12.67 14.08
CA SER A 219 24.89 13.04 14.58
C SER A 219 25.92 13.00 13.45
N ASN A 220 27.02 13.74 13.61
CA ASN A 220 28.27 13.54 12.87
C ASN A 220 28.89 12.13 13.06
N THR A 221 28.25 11.24 13.83
CA THR A 221 28.71 9.88 14.15
C THR A 221 27.84 8.78 13.55
N ASN A 222 26.78 9.12 12.79
CA ASN A 222 25.86 8.17 12.17
C ASN A 222 26.35 7.66 10.80
N SER A 223 27.63 7.28 10.72
CA SER A 223 28.20 6.65 9.52
C SER A 223 28.70 5.24 9.82
N THR A 224 28.68 4.38 8.79
CA THR A 224 29.33 3.04 8.84
C THR A 224 30.75 3.11 9.41
N PHE A 225 31.50 4.18 9.08
CA PHE A 225 32.89 4.32 9.46
C PHE A 225 33.07 4.72 10.93
N ASP A 226 32.22 5.59 11.48
CA ASP A 226 32.34 6.01 12.87
C ASP A 226 32.05 4.86 13.84
N PHE A 227 31.00 4.09 13.54
CA PHE A 227 30.67 2.89 14.31
C PHE A 227 31.84 1.91 14.35
N ILE A 228 32.38 1.55 13.19
CA ILE A 228 33.45 0.53 13.12
C ILE A 228 34.79 1.06 13.61
N PHE A 229 35.13 2.33 13.36
CA PHE A 229 36.37 2.90 13.88
C PHE A 229 36.33 2.99 15.40
N GLY A 230 35.20 3.37 16.00
CA GLY A 230 35.02 3.34 17.45
C GLY A 230 35.22 1.93 18.01
N TYR A 231 34.57 0.93 17.41
CA TYR A 231 34.74 -0.47 17.80
C TYR A 231 36.20 -0.94 17.70
N LEU A 232 36.85 -0.70 16.56
CA LEU A 232 38.22 -1.14 16.32
C LEU A 232 39.22 -0.42 17.24
N LYS A 233 39.02 0.88 17.50
CA LYS A 233 39.88 1.67 18.38
C LYS A 233 39.87 1.12 19.81
N LEU A 234 38.71 0.72 20.31
CA LEU A 234 38.57 0.16 21.66
C LEU A 234 39.00 -1.30 21.74
N ASN A 235 38.59 -2.14 20.79
CA ASN A 235 38.68 -3.59 20.91
C ASN A 235 39.79 -4.24 20.07
N LYS A 236 40.30 -3.56 19.04
CA LYS A 236 41.22 -4.11 18.04
C LYS A 236 42.23 -3.07 17.54
N LYS A 237 42.98 -2.44 18.46
CA LYS A 237 43.90 -1.31 18.17
C LYS A 237 44.82 -1.51 16.96
N VAL A 238 45.47 -2.68 16.83
CA VAL A 238 46.34 -2.98 15.68
C VAL A 238 45.57 -2.89 14.36
N ARG A 239 44.38 -3.49 14.31
CA ARG A 239 43.50 -3.44 13.13
C ARG A 239 42.99 -2.01 12.86
N TYR A 240 42.76 -1.21 13.90
CA TYR A 240 42.42 0.20 13.74
C TYR A 240 43.51 0.98 13.00
N TYR A 241 44.77 0.90 13.46
CA TYR A 241 45.89 1.61 12.82
C TYR A 241 46.16 1.11 11.40
N TYR A 242 46.09 -0.21 11.18
CA TYR A 242 46.15 -0.78 9.82
C TYR A 242 45.09 -0.18 8.90
N ASN A 243 43.83 -0.07 9.34
CA ASN A 243 42.76 0.49 8.52
C ASN A 243 42.92 2.01 8.30
N GLN A 244 43.50 2.74 9.25
CA GLN A 244 43.83 4.16 9.04
C GLN A 244 44.93 4.34 8.00
N PHE A 245 45.96 3.49 8.04
CA PHE A 245 46.98 3.44 7.00
C PHE A 245 46.37 3.09 5.64
N LEU A 246 45.57 2.02 5.57
CA LEU A 246 44.91 1.60 4.33
C LEU A 246 44.01 2.70 3.76
N LYS A 247 43.28 3.45 4.60
CA LYS A 247 42.49 4.61 4.17
C LYS A 247 43.36 5.68 3.51
N LYS A 248 44.52 6.01 4.10
CA LYS A 248 45.48 6.95 3.50
C LYS A 248 46.01 6.43 2.16
N VAL A 249 46.42 5.17 2.10
CA VAL A 249 46.93 4.54 0.86
C VAL A 249 45.87 4.57 -0.24
N LEU A 250 44.64 4.14 0.03
CA LEU A 250 43.54 4.17 -0.94
C LEU A 250 43.14 5.61 -1.34
N SER A 251 43.42 6.61 -0.50
CA SER A 251 43.17 8.01 -0.87
C SER A 251 44.12 8.50 -1.95
N LEU A 252 45.36 8.00 -2.00
CA LEU A 252 46.35 8.34 -3.04
C LEU A 252 45.98 7.80 -4.42
N PHE A 253 45.21 6.70 -4.46
CA PHE A 253 44.76 6.09 -5.70
C PHE A 253 43.43 6.69 -6.19
N PHE A 254 43.45 7.97 -6.55
CA PHE A 254 42.26 8.72 -6.99
C PHE A 254 41.57 8.12 -8.22
N PHE A 255 42.32 7.43 -9.08
CA PHE A 255 41.81 6.73 -10.26
C PHE A 255 40.92 5.54 -9.94
N ILE A 256 41.00 4.97 -8.72
CA ILE A 256 40.10 3.88 -8.33
C ILE A 256 38.72 4.51 -8.00
N PRO A 257 37.64 4.03 -8.64
CA PRO A 257 36.30 4.51 -8.34
C PRO A 257 35.99 4.48 -6.84
N PHE A 258 35.39 5.56 -6.33
CA PHE A 258 35.05 5.69 -4.89
C PHE A 258 34.27 4.48 -4.36
N ARG A 259 33.36 3.93 -5.19
CA ARG A 259 32.59 2.70 -4.93
C ARG A 259 33.50 1.53 -4.52
N ILE A 260 34.56 1.32 -5.29
CA ILE A 260 35.50 0.22 -5.12
C ILE A 260 36.36 0.46 -3.88
N ARG A 261 36.90 1.68 -3.72
CA ARG A 261 37.68 2.06 -2.52
C ARG A 261 36.90 1.86 -1.23
N ARG A 262 35.64 2.30 -1.20
CA ARG A 262 34.73 2.11 -0.05
C ARG A 262 34.51 0.62 0.24
N LYS A 263 34.23 -0.19 -0.79
CA LYS A 263 33.99 -1.64 -0.62
C LYS A 263 35.22 -2.36 -0.07
N ILE A 264 36.41 -1.99 -0.52
CA ILE A 264 37.68 -2.51 0.01
C ILE A 264 37.81 -2.15 1.50
N LEU A 265 37.60 -0.88 1.86
CA LEU A 265 37.69 -0.43 3.25
C LEU A 265 36.69 -1.11 4.18
N ILE A 266 35.42 -1.21 3.78
CA ILE A 266 34.41 -1.86 4.62
C ILE A 266 34.74 -3.34 4.77
N ASN A 267 35.14 -4.04 3.70
CA ASN A 267 35.56 -5.43 3.82
C ASN A 267 36.79 -5.60 4.73
N SER A 268 37.80 -4.73 4.63
CA SER A 268 39.00 -4.80 5.49
C SER A 268 38.68 -4.50 6.96
N GLN A 269 37.68 -3.66 7.23
CA GLN A 269 37.27 -3.30 8.59
C GLN A 269 36.39 -4.36 9.25
N PHE A 270 35.46 -4.96 8.51
CA PHE A 270 34.45 -5.86 9.09
C PHE A 270 34.77 -7.35 8.97
N LYS A 271 35.56 -7.78 7.97
CA LYS A 271 35.81 -9.21 7.71
C LYS A 271 36.34 -9.94 8.96
N GLY A 272 35.72 -11.07 9.31
CA GLY A 272 36.09 -11.90 10.45
C GLY A 272 35.59 -11.41 11.81
N LEU A 273 34.99 -10.21 11.92
CA LEU A 273 34.36 -9.77 13.15
C LEU A 273 33.07 -10.55 13.40
N LYS A 274 32.78 -10.88 14.66
CA LYS A 274 31.53 -11.54 15.03
C LYS A 274 30.41 -10.51 15.12
N LYS A 275 29.21 -10.92 14.70
CA LYS A 275 28.00 -10.10 14.80
C LYS A 275 27.70 -9.72 16.26
N ILE A 276 27.87 -10.67 17.18
CA ILE A 276 27.56 -10.49 18.59
C ILE A 276 28.45 -9.42 19.23
N ASP A 277 29.76 -9.46 19.01
CA ASP A 277 30.70 -8.46 19.55
C ASP A 277 30.35 -7.03 19.08
N LEU A 278 29.92 -6.88 17.83
CA LEU A 278 29.50 -5.60 17.29
C LEU A 278 28.16 -5.12 17.89
N LEU A 279 27.23 -6.04 18.16
CA LEU A 279 25.97 -5.74 18.84
C LEU A 279 26.21 -5.34 20.30
N ASP A 280 27.12 -6.01 20.99
CA ASP A 280 27.51 -5.69 22.37
C ASP A 280 28.15 -4.31 22.46
N TYR A 281 29.04 -3.99 21.51
CA TYR A 281 29.60 -2.64 21.40
C TYR A 281 28.53 -1.58 21.10
N TYR A 282 27.55 -1.90 20.24
CA TYR A 282 26.43 -1.01 20.00
C TYR A 282 25.68 -0.69 21.29
N ASN A 283 25.27 -1.73 22.03
CA ASN A 283 24.45 -1.58 23.23
C ASN A 283 25.17 -0.87 24.38
N SER A 284 26.45 -1.20 24.60
CA SER A 284 27.24 -0.66 25.70
C SER A 284 27.73 0.78 25.46
N THR A 285 28.10 1.11 24.22
CA THR A 285 28.85 2.35 23.92
C THR A 285 28.11 3.21 22.91
N TYR A 286 27.86 2.66 21.71
CA TYR A 286 27.41 3.47 20.58
C TYR A 286 25.97 3.97 20.74
N LYS A 287 25.08 3.21 21.38
CA LYS A 287 23.68 3.57 21.62
C LYS A 287 23.56 4.87 22.39
N ASN A 288 24.33 5.05 23.46
CA ASN A 288 24.28 6.28 24.27
C ASN A 288 24.84 7.47 23.50
N LEU A 289 25.95 7.28 22.78
CA LEU A 289 26.50 8.31 21.88
C LEU A 289 25.46 8.73 20.83
N PHE A 290 24.76 7.77 20.25
CA PHE A 290 23.70 8.02 19.28
C PHE A 290 22.52 8.77 19.90
N LEU A 291 21.98 8.30 21.03
CA LEU A 291 20.82 8.90 21.70
C LEU A 291 21.10 10.34 22.16
N ASN A 292 22.30 10.59 22.70
CA ASN A 292 22.68 11.91 23.20
C ASN A 292 22.86 12.95 22.09
N ASN A 293 23.09 12.51 20.85
CA ASN A 293 23.26 13.40 19.71
C ASN A 293 22.02 13.44 18.80
N LEU A 294 20.87 12.90 19.25
CA LEU A 294 19.61 13.00 18.53
C LEU A 294 19.18 14.48 18.39
N THR A 295 19.03 14.93 17.16
CA THR A 295 18.54 16.27 16.84
C THR A 295 17.06 16.45 17.21
N LYS A 296 16.58 17.71 17.17
CA LYS A 296 15.14 18.03 17.26
C LYS A 296 14.31 17.25 16.22
N LEU A 297 14.89 16.89 15.07
CA LEU A 297 14.23 16.08 14.04
C LEU A 297 14.03 14.63 14.48
N GLY A 298 15.02 13.98 15.10
CA GLY A 298 14.86 12.65 15.70
C GLY A 298 13.67 12.63 16.69
N ASN A 299 13.54 13.67 17.51
CA ASN A 299 12.42 13.82 18.44
C ASN A 299 11.06 14.06 17.75
N LYS A 300 11.02 14.79 16.62
CA LYS A 300 9.79 14.94 15.82
C LYS A 300 9.37 13.62 15.15
N ILE A 301 10.33 12.83 14.67
CA ILE A 301 10.08 11.52 14.05
C ILE A 301 9.50 10.55 15.07
N LEU A 302 10.02 10.51 16.31
CA LEU A 302 9.45 9.71 17.42
C LEU A 302 7.97 10.00 17.67
N LYS A 303 7.56 11.27 17.52
CA LYS A 303 6.17 11.71 17.78
C LYS A 303 5.20 11.46 16.61
N LYS A 304 5.70 11.29 15.38
CA LYS A 304 4.86 11.23 14.16
C LYS A 304 4.92 9.90 13.41
N ASN A 305 5.71 8.94 13.85
CA ASN A 305 5.94 7.73 13.06
C ASN A 305 4.70 6.83 13.03
N ASN A 306 4.10 6.70 11.83
CA ASN A 306 3.03 5.74 11.55
C ASN A 306 3.61 4.41 11.03
N SER A 307 2.78 3.37 10.98
CA SER A 307 3.13 1.98 10.64
C SER A 307 3.68 1.72 9.22
N LYS A 308 4.00 2.76 8.44
CA LYS A 308 4.44 2.69 7.03
C LYS A 308 5.82 3.29 6.77
N SER A 309 6.56 3.68 7.81
CA SER A 309 7.82 4.39 7.66
C SER A 309 9.02 3.47 7.40
N ILE A 310 9.92 3.91 6.52
CA ILE A 310 11.12 3.20 6.10
C ILE A 310 12.35 4.05 6.45
N LEU A 311 13.31 3.43 7.14
CA LEU A 311 14.60 4.04 7.43
C LEU A 311 15.55 3.82 6.25
N LEU A 312 16.11 4.90 5.71
CA LEU A 312 17.24 4.87 4.78
C LEU A 312 18.48 5.33 5.53
N THR A 313 19.52 4.51 5.57
CA THR A 313 20.76 4.91 6.26
C THR A 313 22.00 4.30 5.60
N GLY A 314 23.09 5.07 5.67
CA GLY A 314 24.44 4.69 5.32
C GLY A 314 25.17 3.97 6.46
N CYS A 315 24.50 3.74 7.59
CA CYS A 315 24.95 2.83 8.63
C CYS A 315 24.92 1.37 8.19
N THR A 316 25.67 0.55 8.91
CA THR A 316 25.62 -0.90 8.75
C THR A 316 24.37 -1.50 9.40
N GLU A 317 24.04 -2.72 9.03
CA GLU A 317 22.80 -3.39 9.45
C GLU A 317 22.60 -3.45 10.97
N ILE A 318 23.67 -3.51 11.77
CA ILE A 318 23.57 -3.61 13.24
C ILE A 318 23.03 -2.31 13.83
N PRO A 319 23.73 -1.15 13.75
CA PRO A 319 23.19 0.10 14.24
C PRO A 319 21.88 0.47 13.55
N ALA A 320 21.75 0.23 12.23
CA ALA A 320 20.54 0.54 11.50
C ALA A 320 19.32 -0.23 12.01
N THR A 321 19.47 -1.51 12.34
CA THR A 321 18.37 -2.35 12.88
C THR A 321 17.98 -1.90 14.29
N GLU A 322 18.95 -1.58 15.15
CA GLU A 322 18.65 -1.13 16.51
C GLU A 322 18.00 0.27 16.53
N ILE A 323 18.48 1.18 15.68
CA ILE A 323 17.82 2.47 15.45
C ILE A 323 16.40 2.24 14.92
N SER A 324 16.23 1.35 13.95
CA SER A 324 14.92 0.98 13.40
C SER A 324 13.92 0.57 14.49
N LYS A 325 14.36 -0.19 15.50
CA LYS A 325 13.54 -0.61 16.63
C LYS A 325 13.15 0.58 17.53
N ILE A 326 14.10 1.44 17.87
CA ILE A 326 13.86 2.62 18.73
C ILE A 326 12.79 3.52 18.12
N PHE A 327 12.90 3.80 16.82
CA PHE A 327 11.97 4.69 16.12
C PHE A 327 10.75 3.96 15.53
N LYS A 328 10.62 2.65 15.74
CA LYS A 328 9.52 1.81 15.22
C LYS A 328 9.39 1.86 13.68
N PHE A 329 10.52 1.94 12.97
CA PHE A 329 10.53 1.80 11.51
C PHE A 329 10.20 0.37 11.12
N LYS A 330 9.34 0.19 10.10
CA LYS A 330 8.88 -1.13 9.65
C LYS A 330 9.93 -1.84 8.78
N LYS A 331 10.71 -1.07 8.04
CA LYS A 331 11.75 -1.56 7.14
C LYS A 331 12.96 -0.65 7.26
N VAL A 332 14.14 -1.24 7.14
CA VAL A 332 15.41 -0.53 7.12
C VAL A 332 16.18 -0.91 5.86
N ILE A 333 16.73 0.10 5.18
CA ILE A 333 17.68 -0.04 4.07
C ILE A 333 19.03 0.44 4.58
N SER A 334 19.99 -0.48 4.67
CA SER A 334 21.30 -0.28 5.29
C SER A 334 22.36 -1.17 4.64
N THR A 335 23.63 -0.96 4.99
CA THR A 335 24.73 -1.77 4.47
C THR A 335 24.74 -3.12 5.18
N THR A 336 24.52 -4.21 4.45
CA THR A 336 24.34 -5.57 4.99
C THR A 336 25.55 -6.46 4.71
N PHE A 337 25.69 -7.53 5.49
CA PHE A 337 26.80 -8.46 5.38
C PHE A 337 26.36 -9.91 5.10
N ASN A 338 27.25 -10.67 4.45
CA ASN A 338 27.19 -12.12 4.44
C ASN A 338 27.88 -12.66 5.69
N TYR A 339 27.27 -13.66 6.33
CA TYR A 339 27.79 -14.27 7.55
C TYR A 339 28.19 -15.73 7.33
N LYS A 340 29.27 -16.16 8.00
CA LYS A 340 29.64 -17.58 8.15
C LYS A 340 30.02 -17.82 9.60
N ASN A 341 29.32 -18.74 10.27
CA ASN A 341 29.53 -19.07 11.68
C ASN A 341 29.51 -17.83 12.60
N GLY A 342 28.53 -16.94 12.38
CA GLY A 342 28.37 -15.69 13.13
C GLY A 342 29.42 -14.60 12.83
N LYS A 343 30.39 -14.86 11.94
CA LYS A 343 31.41 -13.89 11.51
C LYS A 343 31.07 -13.27 10.16
N ILE A 344 31.40 -12.00 9.99
CA ILE A 344 31.22 -11.28 8.72
C ILE A 344 32.22 -11.80 7.70
N LEU A 345 31.75 -12.27 6.55
CA LEU A 345 32.57 -12.75 5.45
C LEU A 345 32.88 -11.64 4.44
N SER A 346 31.83 -10.94 4.01
CA SER A 346 31.88 -9.89 3.01
C SER A 346 30.66 -8.96 3.13
N ILE A 347 30.71 -7.81 2.47
CA ILE A 347 29.53 -6.99 2.20
C ILE A 347 28.59 -7.77 1.27
N LYS A 348 27.30 -7.75 1.60
CA LYS A 348 26.21 -8.26 0.76
C LYS A 348 25.64 -7.12 -0.08
N ASP A 349 25.07 -6.11 0.58
CA ASP A 349 24.53 -4.91 -0.06
C ASP A 349 25.19 -3.65 0.54
N ASP A 350 25.67 -2.74 -0.30
CA ASP A 350 26.21 -1.44 0.13
C ASP A 350 25.21 -0.33 -0.18
N THR A 351 24.84 0.44 0.85
CA THR A 351 23.81 1.48 0.75
C THR A 351 24.41 2.81 1.16
N TYR A 352 25.01 3.54 0.23
CA TYR A 352 25.55 4.88 0.52
C TYR A 352 25.17 5.89 -0.57
N GLY A 353 24.98 7.15 -0.15
CA GLY A 353 24.60 8.26 -1.03
C GLY A 353 23.47 7.87 -2.00
N ASN A 354 23.70 8.08 -3.30
CA ASN A 354 22.73 7.79 -4.36
C ASN A 354 22.32 6.31 -4.48
N LEU A 355 23.06 5.35 -3.91
CA LEU A 355 22.66 3.95 -3.96
C LEU A 355 21.37 3.69 -3.16
N LYS A 356 21.12 4.47 -2.11
CA LYS A 356 19.84 4.41 -1.38
C LYS A 356 18.67 4.77 -2.28
N LEU A 357 18.85 5.78 -3.13
CA LEU A 357 17.82 6.23 -4.06
C LEU A 357 17.54 5.17 -5.13
N ASN A 358 18.51 4.33 -5.48
CA ASN A 358 18.25 3.21 -6.39
C ASN A 358 17.31 2.16 -5.78
N PHE A 359 17.31 1.98 -4.46
CA PHE A 359 16.30 1.13 -3.80
C PHE A 359 14.91 1.76 -3.88
N VAL A 360 14.82 3.08 -3.67
CA VAL A 360 13.56 3.81 -3.78
C VAL A 360 13.03 3.78 -5.22
N LYS A 361 13.88 4.04 -6.23
CA LYS A 361 13.54 4.02 -7.67
C LYS A 361 12.98 2.68 -8.17
N LYS A 362 13.38 1.56 -7.55
CA LYS A 362 12.86 0.23 -7.92
C LYS A 362 11.41 0.03 -7.49
N GLU A 363 10.91 0.81 -6.53
CA GLU A 363 9.54 0.69 -5.99
C GLU A 363 8.55 1.67 -6.68
N LYS A 364 8.56 1.73 -8.03
CA LYS A 364 7.95 2.71 -8.97
C LYS A 364 6.53 3.27 -8.74
N ASP A 365 5.77 2.88 -7.72
CA ASP A 365 4.32 3.15 -7.58
C ASP A 365 3.92 3.97 -6.33
N ILE A 366 4.82 4.80 -5.77
CA ILE A 366 4.64 5.37 -4.42
C ILE A 366 4.98 6.86 -4.41
N LYS A 367 4.14 7.69 -3.78
CA LYS A 367 4.42 9.12 -3.55
C LYS A 367 5.39 9.23 -2.38
N TYR A 368 6.59 9.64 -2.67
CA TYR A 368 7.64 9.68 -1.66
C TYR A 368 7.59 11.00 -0.90
N ARG A 369 7.61 10.91 0.44
CA ARG A 369 8.08 12.02 1.28
C ARG A 369 9.48 11.68 1.76
N TYR A 370 10.45 12.46 1.28
CA TYR A 370 11.84 12.36 1.68
C TYR A 370 12.12 13.42 2.73
N TYR A 371 12.42 12.98 3.96
CA TYR A 371 12.84 13.86 5.04
C TYR A 371 14.36 13.94 5.04
N ASN A 372 14.91 15.13 4.85
CA ASN A 372 16.35 15.40 4.86
C ASN A 372 16.65 16.66 5.67
N ASP A 373 17.78 16.65 6.36
CA ASP A 373 18.34 17.79 7.10
C ASP A 373 19.53 18.43 6.32
N ASP A 374 20.02 17.75 5.28
CA ASP A 374 21.19 18.23 4.54
C ASP A 374 20.84 18.92 3.22
N SER A 375 21.74 19.81 2.82
CA SER A 375 21.83 20.55 1.56
C SER A 375 22.10 19.67 0.33
N PHE A 376 21.59 18.43 0.33
CA PHE A 376 21.63 17.58 -0.85
C PHE A 376 20.84 18.29 -1.96
N SER A 377 21.47 18.51 -3.12
CA SER A 377 20.87 19.24 -4.23
C SER A 377 19.48 18.67 -4.54
N GLU A 378 18.42 19.41 -4.20
CA GLU A 378 17.02 19.02 -4.43
C GLU A 378 16.81 18.52 -5.87
N ASP A 379 17.57 19.07 -6.82
CA ASP A 379 17.49 18.78 -8.25
C ASP A 379 17.78 17.32 -8.61
N LYS A 380 18.58 16.59 -7.81
CA LYS A 380 18.81 15.15 -8.01
C LYS A 380 17.65 14.28 -7.49
N LEU A 381 16.86 14.81 -6.57
CA LEU A 381 15.77 14.11 -5.89
C LEU A 381 14.40 14.43 -6.52
N LYS A 382 14.21 15.62 -7.11
CA LYS A 382 12.99 16.05 -7.81
C LYS A 382 12.55 15.09 -8.93
N ASN A 383 13.50 14.40 -9.57
CA ASN A 383 13.22 13.42 -10.63
C ASN A 383 12.79 12.03 -10.11
N VAL A 384 12.72 11.85 -8.78
CA VAL A 384 12.52 10.54 -8.14
C VAL A 384 11.44 10.60 -7.08
N MET A 385 11.30 11.75 -6.40
CA MET A 385 10.44 11.95 -5.26
C MET A 385 9.35 12.97 -5.60
N ASP A 386 8.09 12.62 -5.33
CA ASP A 386 6.94 13.50 -5.57
C ASP A 386 6.86 14.66 -4.57
N GLU A 387 7.41 14.50 -3.36
CA GLU A 387 7.43 15.52 -2.32
C GLU A 387 8.73 15.41 -1.49
N ILE A 388 9.53 16.47 -1.46
CA ILE A 388 10.74 16.56 -0.63
C ILE A 388 10.42 17.48 0.53
N ILE A 389 10.55 16.97 1.75
CA ILE A 389 10.33 17.77 2.97
C ILE A 389 11.69 17.95 3.62
N ILE A 390 12.32 19.09 3.35
CA ILE A 390 13.52 19.50 4.08
C ILE A 390 13.06 19.98 5.46
N VAL A 391 13.50 19.30 6.52
CA VAL A 391 13.16 19.71 7.88
C VAL A 391 14.40 20.36 8.47
N LYS A 392 14.48 21.68 8.28
CA LYS A 392 15.45 22.54 8.97
C LYS A 392 15.13 22.66 10.46
#